data_AF-A0A5B7G9C1-F1
#
_entry.id   AF-A0A5B7G9C1-F1
#
_cell.length_a   1.000
_cell.length_b   1.000
_cell.length_c   1.000
_cell.angle_alpha   90.00
_cell.angle_beta   90.00
_cell.angle_gamma   90.00
#
_symmetry.space_group_name_H-M   'P 1'
#
loop_
_entity.id
_entity.type
_entity.pdbx_description
1 polymer ?
#
loop_
_entity_poly.entity_id
_entity_poly.type
_entity_poly.pdbx_seq_one_letter_code
_entity_poly.pdbx_strand_id
1 'polypeptide(L)'
;MQLRVGLSGADESQPTHEWVDNGSLLMRGSIYISAIKTRLGVVNTRLRSSRGRPGAPVHCDLGCGRIESLGHILQSCPKLAPEKTYGHDQVLNLLVKQLEQKGKKVFREPNIWTAAGVRKPDVVVFDIQQSVVLDVQIVADNAGGDALIHEHGLKKSYYDVGEIRSWADLRLLIVRTMEGSVSALRSHRDIGGWG
;
A
#
# COMPACT_ATOMS: atom_id res chain seq x y z
N MET A 1 13.59 -13.05 -6.16
CA MET A 1 12.68 -11.95 -5.82
C MET A 1 12.91 -11.60 -4.35
N GLN A 2 13.60 -10.49 -4.07
CA GLN A 2 13.90 -10.08 -2.69
C GLN A 2 12.84 -9.06 -2.28
N LEU A 3 11.92 -9.47 -1.41
CA LEU A 3 10.76 -8.68 -0.98
C LEU A 3 10.97 -8.26 0.48
N ARG A 4 10.81 -6.96 0.77
CA ARG A 4 10.98 -6.37 2.10
C ARG A 4 9.62 -6.07 2.72
N VAL A 5 9.50 -6.31 4.02
CA VAL A 5 8.39 -5.81 4.85
C VAL A 5 8.61 -4.31 5.04
N GLY A 6 7.73 -3.47 4.49
CA GLY A 6 7.97 -2.02 4.44
C GLY A 6 8.02 -1.30 5.79
N LEU A 7 7.50 -1.91 6.86
CA LEU A 7 7.47 -1.30 8.20
C LEU A 7 8.59 -1.77 9.13
N SER A 8 9.19 -2.94 8.89
CA SER A 8 10.31 -3.43 9.71
C SER A 8 11.63 -2.71 9.42
N GLY A 9 11.69 -1.90 8.36
CA GLY A 9 12.79 -0.99 8.03
C GLY A 9 12.36 0.46 7.95
N ALA A 10 11.22 0.81 8.58
CA ALA A 10 10.76 2.20 8.61
C ALA A 10 11.74 3.09 9.40
N ASP A 11 12.36 2.53 10.44
CA ASP A 11 13.47 3.12 11.20
C ASP A 11 14.74 3.32 10.36
N GLU A 12 14.97 2.46 9.37
CA GLU A 12 16.06 2.60 8.37
C GLU A 12 15.78 3.70 7.32
N SER A 13 14.57 4.25 7.28
CA SER A 13 14.15 5.28 6.33
C SER A 13 13.78 6.58 7.04
N GLN A 14 14.79 7.42 7.29
CA GLN A 14 14.64 8.69 8.00
C GLN A 14 13.45 9.58 7.55
N PRO A 15 13.10 9.66 6.24
CA PRO A 15 11.94 10.45 5.79
C PRO A 15 10.57 9.99 6.33
N THR A 16 10.44 8.74 6.79
CA THR A 16 9.16 8.19 7.28
C THR A 16 8.69 8.87 8.57
N HIS A 17 9.60 9.49 9.33
CA HIS A 17 9.29 10.16 10.60
C HIS A 17 9.57 11.67 10.60
N GLU A 18 10.20 12.21 9.54
CA GLU A 18 10.54 13.64 9.41
C GLU A 18 9.35 14.59 9.61
N TRP A 19 8.13 14.16 9.27
CA TRP A 19 6.92 14.98 9.47
C TRP A 19 6.60 15.28 10.94
N VAL A 20 7.17 14.51 11.89
CA VAL A 20 7.04 14.73 13.33
C VAL A 20 7.98 15.83 13.81
N ASP A 21 9.24 15.81 13.37
CA ASP A 21 10.29 16.71 13.87
C ASP A 21 10.36 18.02 13.07
N ASN A 22 10.21 17.95 11.74
CA ASN A 22 10.34 19.10 10.84
C ASN A 22 9.00 19.82 10.58
N GLY A 23 8.03 19.66 11.49
CA GLY A 23 6.82 20.47 11.66
C GLY A 23 6.08 20.95 10.39
N SER A 24 4.89 20.40 10.15
CA SER A 24 3.71 21.06 9.55
C SER A 24 3.80 21.80 8.21
N LEU A 25 4.91 21.86 7.47
CA LEU A 25 5.02 22.64 6.22
C LEU A 25 3.91 22.32 5.20
N LEU A 26 3.27 21.15 5.32
CA LEU A 26 2.15 20.69 4.50
C LEU A 26 0.83 20.46 5.27
N MET A 27 0.76 20.70 6.58
CA MET A 27 -0.42 20.38 7.41
C MET A 27 -0.85 21.54 8.31
N ARG A 28 -2.16 21.81 8.38
CA ARG A 28 -2.72 22.72 9.40
C ARG A 28 -2.41 22.19 10.80
N GLY A 29 -2.19 23.08 11.77
CA GLY A 29 -1.87 22.68 13.16
C GLY A 29 -2.88 21.72 13.79
N SER A 30 -4.19 21.86 13.48
CA SER A 30 -5.23 20.93 13.93
C SER A 30 -5.08 19.52 13.38
N ILE A 31 -4.63 19.40 12.12
CA ILE A 31 -4.35 18.12 11.46
C ILE A 31 -3.09 17.51 12.06
N TYR A 32 -2.04 18.30 12.29
CA TYR A 32 -0.82 17.85 12.96
C TYR A 32 -1.12 17.27 14.35
N ILE A 33 -1.88 17.99 15.19
CA ILE A 33 -2.29 17.49 16.52
C ILE A 33 -3.09 16.19 16.40
N SER A 34 -3.99 16.10 15.43
CA SER A 34 -4.80 14.88 15.22
C SER A 34 -3.94 13.70 14.76
N ALA A 35 -2.97 13.93 13.88
CA ALA A 35 -2.03 12.92 13.41
C ALA A 35 -1.14 12.40 14.55
N ILE A 36 -0.60 13.30 15.39
CA ILE A 36 0.17 12.92 16.59
C ILE A 36 -0.70 12.13 17.57
N LYS A 37 -1.96 12.54 17.79
CA LYS A 37 -2.88 11.79 18.66
C LYS A 37 -3.15 10.38 18.13
N THR A 38 -3.30 10.23 16.82
CA THR A 38 -3.47 8.93 16.16
C THR A 38 -2.23 8.07 16.33
N ARG A 39 -1.03 8.60 16.04
CA ARG A 39 0.24 7.89 16.17
C ARG A 39 0.50 7.40 17.60
N LEU A 40 0.23 8.23 18.60
CA LEU A 40 0.41 7.87 20.01
C LEU A 40 -0.72 6.99 20.58
N GLY A 41 -1.75 6.65 19.79
CA GLY A 41 -2.89 5.89 20.29
C GLY A 41 -3.70 6.64 21.35
N VAL A 42 -3.71 7.97 21.27
CA VAL A 42 -4.36 8.86 22.25
C VAL A 42 -5.64 9.54 21.76
N VAL A 43 -6.11 9.19 20.57
CA VAL A 43 -7.45 9.57 20.10
C VAL A 43 -8.50 9.11 21.11
N ASN A 44 -9.45 10.00 21.39
CA ASN A 44 -10.50 9.79 22.38
C ASN A 44 -11.55 8.80 21.87
N THR A 45 -11.22 7.51 21.94
CA THR A 45 -12.13 6.39 21.68
C THR A 45 -12.89 6.00 22.94
N ARG A 46 -14.07 5.39 22.84
CA ARG A 46 -14.87 4.97 24.01
C ARG A 46 -14.11 4.01 24.92
N LEU A 47 -13.29 3.10 24.38
CA LEU A 47 -12.42 2.25 25.21
C LEU A 47 -11.39 3.06 26.01
N ARG A 48 -10.89 4.16 25.45
CA ARG A 48 -10.00 5.06 26.19
C ARG A 48 -10.78 5.91 27.20
N SER A 49 -11.93 6.44 26.82
CA SER A 49 -12.78 7.27 27.67
C SER A 49 -13.38 6.50 28.85
N SER A 50 -13.51 5.18 28.77
CA SER A 50 -14.03 4.33 29.85
C SER A 50 -13.01 4.09 30.97
N ARG A 51 -11.73 4.39 30.74
CA ARG A 51 -10.69 4.25 31.77
C ARG A 51 -11.02 5.14 32.97
N GLY A 52 -11.03 4.54 34.17
CA GLY A 52 -11.40 5.24 35.40
C GLY A 52 -12.89 5.56 35.53
N ARG A 53 -13.75 5.02 34.65
CA ARG A 53 -15.20 5.25 34.66
C ARG A 53 -15.97 3.93 34.61
N PRO A 54 -16.25 3.31 35.76
CA PRO A 54 -17.05 2.08 35.82
C PRO A 54 -18.39 2.25 35.11
N GLY A 55 -18.78 1.28 34.27
CA GLY A 55 -20.05 1.30 33.54
C GLY A 55 -20.10 2.23 32.32
N ALA A 56 -19.02 2.94 31.99
CA ALA A 56 -18.98 3.75 30.78
C ALA A 56 -19.10 2.87 29.51
N PRO A 57 -19.79 3.35 28.45
CA PRO A 57 -19.95 2.59 27.23
C PRO A 57 -18.60 2.37 26.55
N VAL A 58 -18.36 1.15 26.05
CA VAL A 58 -17.12 0.76 25.35
C VAL A 58 -17.35 0.35 23.90
N HIS A 59 -18.60 0.14 23.49
CA HIS A 59 -18.93 -0.31 22.13
C HIS A 59 -18.87 0.83 21.13
N CYS A 60 -18.50 0.54 19.89
CA CYS A 60 -18.39 1.47 18.77
C CYS A 60 -19.63 2.36 18.63
N ASP A 61 -19.38 3.66 18.60
CA ASP A 61 -20.33 4.75 18.34
C ASP A 61 -21.04 4.64 16.99
N LEU A 62 -20.39 4.08 15.97
CA LEU A 62 -20.99 3.77 14.67
C LEU A 62 -21.95 2.56 14.72
N GLY A 63 -22.14 1.94 15.89
CA GLY A 63 -23.12 0.89 16.11
C GLY A 63 -22.77 -0.46 15.48
N CYS A 64 -21.48 -0.78 15.30
CA CYS A 64 -21.07 -2.09 14.77
C CYS A 64 -21.02 -3.21 15.84
N GLY A 65 -21.30 -2.88 17.12
CA GLY A 65 -21.33 -3.82 18.24
C GLY A 65 -19.97 -4.20 18.83
N ARG A 66 -18.85 -3.92 18.16
CA ARG A 66 -17.49 -4.21 18.67
C ARG A 66 -17.00 -3.13 19.65
N ILE A 67 -15.97 -3.44 20.44
CA ILE A 67 -15.32 -2.47 21.32
C ILE A 67 -14.65 -1.38 20.46
N GLU A 68 -14.86 -0.11 20.82
CA GLU A 68 -14.31 1.04 20.15
C GLU A 68 -12.87 1.32 20.62
N SER A 69 -11.92 0.61 20.03
CA SER A 69 -10.50 0.95 20.11
C SER A 69 -10.07 1.73 18.86
N LEU A 70 -8.91 2.39 18.92
CA LEU A 70 -8.36 3.06 17.73
C LEU A 70 -8.08 2.06 16.60
N GLY A 71 -7.52 0.88 16.95
CA GLY A 71 -7.32 -0.20 15.99
C GLY A 71 -8.64 -0.72 15.41
N HIS A 72 -9.71 -0.75 16.21
CA HIS A 72 -11.03 -1.06 15.69
C HIS A 72 -11.48 -0.05 14.63
N ILE A 73 -11.51 1.24 14.97
CA ILE A 73 -11.95 2.32 14.06
C ILE A 73 -11.14 2.30 12.76
N LEU A 74 -9.81 2.29 12.85
CA LEU A 74 -8.94 2.44 11.69
C LEU A 74 -8.81 1.18 10.83
N GLN A 75 -8.84 -0.02 11.43
CA GLN A 75 -8.48 -1.24 10.71
C GLN A 75 -9.68 -2.14 10.44
N SER A 76 -10.56 -2.33 11.41
CA SER A 76 -11.52 -3.46 11.39
C SER A 76 -13.00 -3.07 11.46
N CYS A 77 -13.32 -1.79 11.66
CA CYS A 77 -14.71 -1.35 11.69
C CYS A 77 -15.36 -1.53 10.30
N PRO A 78 -16.49 -2.25 10.20
CA PRO A 78 -17.19 -2.43 8.94
C PRO A 78 -17.92 -1.16 8.50
N LYS A 79 -18.31 -0.31 9.45
CA LYS A 79 -18.97 0.97 9.17
C LYS A 79 -18.05 1.98 8.48
N LEU A 80 -16.73 1.79 8.61
CA LEU A 80 -15.70 2.60 7.97
C LEU A 80 -15.02 1.87 6.79
N ALA A 81 -15.65 0.84 6.24
CA ALA A 81 -15.09 0.14 5.07
C ALA A 81 -14.82 1.10 3.89
N PRO A 82 -15.74 2.01 3.51
CA PRO A 82 -15.50 2.96 2.42
C PRO A 82 -14.28 3.87 2.67
N GLU A 83 -14.13 4.38 3.89
CA GLU A 83 -13.05 5.30 4.27
C GLU A 83 -11.69 4.59 4.27
N LYS A 84 -11.66 3.33 4.70
CA LYS A 84 -10.45 2.49 4.64
C LYS A 84 -10.05 2.21 3.19
N THR A 85 -11.00 1.83 2.34
CA THR A 85 -10.76 1.65 0.90
C THR A 85 -10.28 2.95 0.27
N TYR A 86 -10.89 4.09 0.60
CA TYR A 86 -10.44 5.39 0.12
C TYR A 86 -9.00 5.69 0.54
N GLY A 87 -8.65 5.47 1.81
CA GLY A 87 -7.28 5.68 2.30
C GLY A 87 -6.27 4.79 1.58
N HIS A 88 -6.60 3.52 1.39
CA HIS A 88 -5.82 2.55 0.62
C HIS A 88 -5.59 3.04 -0.81
N ASP A 89 -6.66 3.45 -1.49
CA ASP A 89 -6.61 3.90 -2.88
C ASP A 89 -5.80 5.19 -3.03
N GLN A 90 -5.86 6.11 -2.07
CA GLN A 90 -5.01 7.31 -2.09
C GLN A 90 -3.52 6.95 -2.05
N VAL A 91 -3.11 6.04 -1.16
CA VAL A 91 -1.72 5.57 -1.07
C VAL A 91 -1.30 4.86 -2.36
N LEU A 92 -2.16 3.95 -2.84
CA LEU A 92 -1.90 3.20 -4.08
C LEU A 92 -1.76 4.14 -5.29
N ASN A 93 -2.64 5.14 -5.41
CA ASN A 93 -2.60 6.12 -6.50
C ASN A 93 -1.30 6.95 -6.49
N LEU A 94 -0.83 7.36 -5.32
CA LEU A 94 0.45 8.06 -5.17
C LEU A 94 1.61 7.18 -5.62
N LEU A 95 1.63 5.91 -5.20
CA LEU A 95 2.66 4.95 -5.57
C LEU A 95 2.68 4.72 -7.10
N VAL A 96 1.52 4.46 -7.70
CA VAL A 96 1.39 4.24 -9.15
C VAL A 96 1.87 5.46 -9.91
N LYS A 97 1.44 6.67 -9.52
CA LYS A 97 1.88 7.91 -10.16
C LYS A 97 3.41 8.04 -10.16
N GLN A 98 4.05 7.74 -9.03
CA GLN A 98 5.52 7.78 -8.93
C GLN A 98 6.21 6.72 -9.79
N LEU A 99 5.64 5.53 -9.90
CA LEU A 99 6.17 4.44 -10.74
C LEU A 99 6.05 4.78 -12.23
N GLU A 100 4.89 5.30 -12.66
CA GLU A 100 4.64 5.73 -14.04
C GLU A 100 5.55 6.92 -14.42
N GLN A 101 5.77 7.87 -13.51
CA GLN A 101 6.74 8.96 -13.70
C GLN A 101 8.17 8.46 -13.88
N LYS A 102 8.51 7.31 -13.30
CA LYS A 102 9.80 6.62 -13.49
C LYS A 102 9.83 5.72 -14.75
N GLY A 103 8.82 5.83 -15.61
CA GLY A 103 8.71 5.06 -16.86
C GLY A 103 8.35 3.59 -16.66
N LYS A 104 7.94 3.17 -15.45
CA LYS A 104 7.53 1.78 -15.21
C LYS A 104 6.12 1.56 -15.76
N LYS A 105 5.87 0.40 -16.35
CA LYS A 105 4.54 0.02 -16.83
C LYS A 105 3.76 -0.63 -15.69
N VAL A 106 2.57 -0.12 -15.41
CA VAL A 106 1.75 -0.56 -14.27
C VAL A 106 0.43 -1.13 -14.79
N PHE A 107 0.05 -2.31 -14.28
CA PHE A 107 -1.26 -2.92 -14.47
C PHE A 107 -2.01 -2.88 -13.14
N ARG A 108 -3.11 -2.12 -13.09
CA ARG A 108 -3.96 -2.03 -11.90
C ARG A 108 -4.96 -3.17 -11.88
N GLU A 109 -5.16 -3.76 -10.71
CA GLU A 109 -6.23 -4.71 -10.42
C GLU A 109 -6.38 -5.86 -11.45
N PRO A 110 -5.30 -6.51 -11.93
CA PRO A 110 -5.43 -7.53 -12.95
C PRO A 110 -6.17 -8.76 -12.42
N ASN A 111 -7.08 -9.30 -13.23
CA ASN A 111 -7.66 -10.62 -12.98
C ASN A 111 -6.69 -11.70 -13.46
N ILE A 112 -6.09 -12.43 -12.53
CA ILE A 112 -5.14 -13.51 -12.79
C ILE A 112 -5.82 -14.83 -12.45
N TRP A 113 -6.09 -15.65 -13.46
CA TRP A 113 -6.69 -16.96 -13.29
C TRP A 113 -5.64 -17.95 -12.76
N THR A 114 -5.96 -18.62 -11.67
CA THR A 114 -5.16 -19.67 -11.04
C THR A 114 -6.03 -20.89 -10.78
N ALA A 115 -5.43 -22.05 -10.52
CA ALA A 115 -6.16 -23.26 -10.13
C ALA A 115 -7.01 -23.06 -8.86
N ALA A 116 -6.61 -22.12 -7.99
CA ALA A 116 -7.32 -21.75 -6.78
C ALA A 116 -8.35 -20.62 -6.97
N GLY A 117 -8.66 -20.23 -8.22
CA GLY A 117 -9.59 -19.17 -8.57
C GLY A 117 -8.92 -17.89 -9.08
N VAL A 118 -9.68 -16.81 -9.20
CA VAL A 118 -9.16 -15.50 -9.64
C VAL A 118 -8.40 -14.83 -8.51
N ARG A 119 -7.16 -14.45 -8.79
CA ARG A 119 -6.31 -13.61 -7.94
C ARG A 119 -6.29 -12.20 -8.51
N LYS A 120 -6.50 -11.22 -7.63
CA LYS A 120 -6.62 -9.80 -8.00
C LYS A 120 -5.70 -8.96 -7.11
N PRO A 121 -4.38 -8.90 -7.40
CA PRO A 121 -3.49 -7.99 -6.70
C PRO A 121 -3.83 -6.53 -7.02
N ASP A 122 -3.46 -5.60 -6.14
CA ASP A 122 -3.72 -4.17 -6.37
C ASP A 122 -3.02 -3.67 -7.63
N VAL A 123 -1.72 -3.97 -7.79
CA VAL A 123 -0.98 -3.63 -9.01
C VAL A 123 0.10 -4.67 -9.34
N VAL A 124 0.40 -4.80 -10.63
CA VAL A 124 1.61 -5.47 -11.11
C VAL A 124 2.43 -4.48 -11.91
N VAL A 125 3.69 -4.32 -11.51
CA VAL A 125 4.65 -3.39 -12.08
C VAL A 125 5.62 -4.15 -12.97
N PHE A 126 5.88 -3.62 -14.15
CA PHE A 126 6.82 -4.17 -15.11
C PHE A 126 7.93 -3.17 -15.38
N ASP A 127 9.14 -3.69 -15.34
CA ASP A 127 10.36 -3.10 -15.84
C ASP A 127 10.90 -3.98 -16.96
N ILE A 128 11.86 -3.51 -17.76
CA ILE A 128 12.52 -4.34 -18.79
C ILE A 128 13.08 -5.62 -18.17
N GLN A 129 13.62 -5.53 -16.96
CA GLN A 129 14.33 -6.64 -16.34
C GLN A 129 13.41 -7.61 -15.58
N GLN A 130 12.33 -7.12 -14.99
CA GLN A 130 11.54 -7.89 -14.01
C GLN A 130 10.10 -7.40 -13.89
N SER A 131 9.26 -8.24 -13.28
CA SER A 131 7.92 -7.89 -12.83
C SER A 131 7.80 -8.00 -11.31
N VAL A 132 7.01 -7.13 -10.70
CA VAL A 132 6.73 -7.12 -9.26
C VAL A 132 5.24 -7.02 -9.01
N VAL A 133 4.69 -7.96 -8.24
CA VAL A 133 3.31 -7.89 -7.73
C VAL A 133 3.31 -7.06 -6.45
N LEU A 134 2.44 -6.07 -6.36
CA LEU A 134 2.26 -5.24 -5.16
C LEU A 134 0.81 -5.33 -4.69
N ASP A 135 0.66 -5.56 -3.40
CA ASP A 135 -0.62 -5.64 -2.70
C ASP A 135 -0.50 -4.83 -1.41
N VAL A 136 -0.99 -3.59 -1.47
CA VAL A 136 -0.79 -2.55 -0.47
C VAL A 136 -1.64 -2.85 0.76
N GLN A 137 -1.13 -2.49 1.93
CA GLN A 137 -1.87 -2.61 3.17
C GLN A 137 -1.59 -1.38 4.02
N ILE A 138 -2.65 -0.77 4.55
CA ILE A 138 -2.55 0.25 5.58
C ILE A 138 -2.72 -0.46 6.91
N VAL A 139 -1.73 -0.29 7.77
CA VAL A 139 -1.70 -0.86 9.13
C VAL A 139 -1.38 0.25 10.11
N ALA A 140 -1.77 0.07 11.37
CA ALA A 140 -1.48 1.05 12.41
C ALA A 140 -0.01 0.96 12.87
N ASP A 141 0.60 2.09 13.21
CA ASP A 141 2.00 2.19 13.69
C ASP A 141 2.27 1.33 14.95
N ASN A 142 1.23 0.99 15.70
CA ASN A 142 1.32 0.17 16.91
C ASN A 142 0.99 -1.31 16.67
N ALA A 143 0.83 -1.74 15.41
CA ALA A 143 0.76 -3.15 15.08
C ALA A 143 2.11 -3.80 15.44
N GLY A 144 2.09 -4.83 16.29
CA GLY A 144 3.32 -5.51 16.69
C GLY A 144 4.09 -6.03 15.48
N GLY A 145 5.42 -5.93 15.50
CA GLY A 145 6.28 -6.28 14.36
C GLY A 145 6.03 -7.69 13.82
N ASP A 146 5.80 -8.66 14.70
CA ASP A 146 5.51 -10.05 14.33
C ASP A 146 4.21 -10.19 13.52
N ALA A 147 3.18 -9.39 13.84
CA ALA A 147 1.92 -9.41 13.12
C ALA A 147 2.09 -8.92 11.67
N LEU A 148 2.91 -7.88 11.47
CA LEU A 148 3.18 -7.33 10.14
C LEU A 148 3.98 -8.30 9.27
N ILE A 149 4.97 -8.97 9.86
CA ILE A 149 5.76 -10.01 9.19
C ILE A 149 4.87 -11.19 8.82
N HIS A 150 3.98 -11.59 9.72
CA HIS A 150 3.03 -12.69 9.48
C HIS A 150 2.09 -12.38 8.30
N GLU A 151 1.41 -11.23 8.33
CA GLU A 151 0.50 -10.81 7.24
C GLU A 151 1.23 -10.67 5.90
N HIS A 152 2.46 -10.15 5.91
CA HIS A 152 3.30 -10.11 4.72
C HIS A 152 3.62 -11.52 4.20
N GLY A 153 3.96 -12.45 5.09
CA GLY A 153 4.21 -13.85 4.76
C GLY A 153 2.98 -14.51 4.12
N LEU A 154 1.78 -14.22 4.64
CA LEU A 154 0.52 -14.70 4.06
C LEU A 154 0.32 -14.15 2.64
N LYS A 155 0.43 -12.84 2.43
CA LYS A 155 0.30 -12.24 1.08
C LYS A 155 1.35 -12.78 0.11
N LYS A 156 2.59 -12.99 0.56
CA LYS A 156 3.63 -13.61 -0.26
C LYS A 156 3.23 -15.02 -0.65
N SER A 157 2.84 -15.87 0.29
CA SER A 157 2.40 -17.24 -0.02
C SER A 157 1.18 -17.26 -0.95
N TYR A 158 0.31 -16.26 -0.84
CA TYR A 158 -0.88 -16.11 -1.64
C TYR A 158 -0.57 -15.76 -3.11
N TYR A 159 0.41 -14.88 -3.37
CA TYR A 159 0.73 -14.42 -4.73
C TYR A 159 1.97 -15.10 -5.34
N ASP A 160 2.84 -15.71 -4.56
CA ASP A 160 4.09 -16.33 -5.02
C ASP A 160 3.87 -17.77 -5.51
N VAL A 161 2.98 -17.91 -6.50
CA VAL A 161 2.61 -19.19 -7.13
C VAL A 161 3.03 -19.20 -8.60
N GLY A 162 3.30 -20.40 -9.14
CA GLY A 162 3.81 -20.58 -10.50
C GLY A 162 2.95 -19.92 -11.57
N GLU A 163 1.62 -20.02 -11.46
CA GLU A 163 0.67 -19.44 -12.42
C GLU A 163 0.75 -17.91 -12.48
N ILE A 164 0.93 -17.25 -11.33
CA ILE A 164 1.10 -15.79 -11.28
C ILE A 164 2.45 -15.39 -11.89
N ARG A 165 3.52 -16.14 -11.61
CA ARG A 165 4.83 -15.92 -12.22
C ARG A 165 4.76 -16.06 -13.74
N SER A 166 4.16 -17.14 -14.26
CA SER A 166 3.97 -17.34 -15.70
C SER A 166 3.12 -16.24 -16.35
N TRP A 167 2.04 -15.81 -15.68
CA TRP A 167 1.21 -14.70 -16.14
C TRP A 167 2.01 -13.39 -16.26
N ALA A 168 2.92 -13.14 -15.30
CA ALA A 168 3.78 -11.97 -15.29
C ALA A 168 4.89 -12.07 -16.35
N ASP A 169 5.55 -13.22 -16.48
CA ASP A 169 6.61 -13.44 -17.47
C ASP A 169 6.12 -13.25 -18.91
N LEU A 170 4.93 -13.76 -19.24
CA LEU A 170 4.32 -13.55 -20.55
C LEU A 170 4.10 -12.07 -20.87
N ARG A 171 3.70 -11.28 -19.87
CA ARG A 171 3.49 -9.83 -20.03
C ARG A 171 4.81 -9.07 -20.06
N LEU A 172 5.80 -9.50 -19.30
CA LEU A 172 7.14 -8.94 -19.31
C LEU A 172 7.77 -9.07 -20.71
N LEU A 173 7.58 -10.19 -21.39
CA LEU A 173 8.00 -10.36 -22.79
C LEU A 173 7.37 -9.31 -23.71
N ILE A 174 6.07 -9.05 -23.58
CA ILE A 174 5.36 -8.02 -24.37
C ILE A 174 5.98 -6.63 -24.10
N VAL A 175 6.25 -6.29 -22.83
CA VAL A 175 6.90 -5.01 -22.48
C VAL A 175 8.27 -4.89 -23.13
N ARG A 176 9.11 -5.93 -23.05
CA ARG A 176 10.43 -5.97 -23.69
C ARG A 176 10.36 -5.79 -25.20
N THR A 177 9.43 -6.47 -25.87
CA THR A 177 9.25 -6.36 -27.31
C THR A 177 8.84 -4.94 -27.70
N MET A 178 7.88 -4.34 -26.98
CA MET A 178 7.43 -2.97 -27.25
C MET A 178 8.57 -1.95 -27.11
N GLU A 179 9.40 -2.05 -26.07
CA GLU A 179 10.53 -1.13 -25.88
C GLU A 179 11.66 -1.35 -26.90
N GLY A 180 11.92 -2.59 -27.29
CA GLY A 180 12.85 -2.91 -28.38
C GLY A 180 12.41 -2.28 -29.71
N SER A 181 11.12 -2.36 -30.04
CA SER A 181 10.56 -1.72 -31.24
C SER A 181 10.63 -0.19 -31.18
N VAL A 182 10.34 0.42 -30.03
CA VAL A 182 10.45 1.89 -29.85
C VAL A 182 11.91 2.35 -29.98
N SER A 183 12.85 1.59 -29.43
CA SER A 183 14.28 1.89 -29.53
C SER A 183 14.77 1.81 -30.98
N ALA A 184 14.36 0.78 -31.72
CA ALA A 184 14.68 0.64 -33.15
C ALA A 184 14.08 1.77 -34.02
N LEU A 185 12.87 2.24 -33.68
CA LEU A 185 12.24 3.38 -34.36
C LEU A 185 12.94 4.71 -34.08
N ARG A 186 13.45 4.91 -32.85
CA ARG A 186 14.24 6.09 -32.48
C ARG A 186 15.59 6.12 -33.19
N SER A 187 16.31 5.00 -33.23
CA SER A 187 17.58 4.91 -33.97
C SER A 187 17.41 5.13 -35.47
N HIS A 188 16.27 4.73 -36.06
CA HIS A 188 15.96 5.01 -37.46
C HIS A 188 15.71 6.50 -37.73
N ARG A 189 15.15 7.26 -36.77
CA ARG A 189 14.95 8.71 -36.92
C ARG A 189 16.25 9.50 -36.80
N ASP A 190 17.18 9.06 -35.94
CA ASP A 190 18.48 9.73 -35.76
C ASP A 190 19.42 9.54 -36.97
N ILE A 191 19.20 8.52 -37.81
CA ILE A 191 19.94 8.27 -39.06
C ILE A 191 19.39 9.12 -40.23
N GLY A 192 18.20 9.72 -40.09
CA GLY A 192 17.55 10.54 -41.12
C GLY A 192 17.99 12.01 -41.18
N GLY A 193 18.97 12.43 -40.39
CA GLY A 193 19.53 13.79 -40.41
C GLY A 193 20.51 14.00 -41.58
N TRP A 194 20.02 13.98 -42.82
CA TRP A 194 20.74 14.50 -43.98
C TRP A 194 19.77 15.34 -44.82
N GLY A 195 20.02 16.65 -44.84
CA GLY A 195 19.25 17.65 -45.60
C GLY A 195 19.26 19.00 -44.90
#